data_AF-A0A9W9XPM6-F1
#
_entry.id   AF-A0A9W9XPM6-F1
#
_cell.length_a   1.000
_cell.length_b   1.000
_cell.length_c   1.000
_cell.angle_alpha   90.00
_cell.angle_beta   90.00
_cell.angle_gamma   90.00
#
_symmetry.space_group_name_H-M   'P 1'
#
loop_
_entity.id
_entity.type
_entity.pdbx_description
1 polymer ?
#
loop_
_entity_poly.entity_id
_entity_poly.type
_entity_poly.pdbx_seq_one_letter_code
_entity_poly.pdbx_strand_id
1 'polypeptide(L)'
;MPFSALMKIEDEVATPRDIWHGLEGRLQIHHNQVLQTLLRILQRAYNVLGDLFGESEDTQRSGNVAKQGKIQRLKYATYGKKSLEGIVEQLEQWHRHFDPSWILLSRLSVPVIQQQLAEKGESGNKAIVPILQLREAHDKSKLPADKSSTTSIFLDADYPIKNPKRIPFTTVSTGLAPTRKMVIVDKYTLREDVDHKIAKKDVRNLAVVLSKVNPTFSSLLPCQGQKINRTFACFYHTPRDELSRPCSLRSMLLNRAKAYPLNERVHLAVSLARSVVFLHSSRIVHKNISPENIIILYPGVGVLGTSVLVGFERFRFDEQRTNLLGDNLWEKNLYRHPARQGLHPEWIYSMRHDIYSIGVCLLEIGLWSSFVYYLDEQTVPSAELPITNLSTAKNKRKTAVGIKSVLIDLAESHLPRMMGRIYTDTVINCLTCLDSDSLLFQDESEFEDEDGILVGVRYIEKILFEIEKIVV
;
A
#
# COMPACT_ATOMS: atom_id res chain seq x y z
N MET A 1 -12.41 26.08 4.15
CA MET A 1 -11.95 24.71 3.80
C MET A 1 -11.47 24.56 2.34
N PRO A 2 -12.05 25.17 1.29
CA PRO A 2 -11.55 24.95 -0.09
C PRO A 2 -10.20 25.62 -0.39
N PHE A 3 -9.89 26.75 0.25
CA PHE A 3 -8.63 27.48 0.04
C PHE A 3 -7.37 26.73 0.47
N SER A 4 -7.45 25.86 1.50
CA SER A 4 -6.27 25.09 1.93
C SER A 4 -5.97 23.91 1.02
N ALA A 5 -6.93 23.44 0.23
CA ALA A 5 -6.73 22.39 -0.76
C ALA A 5 -6.12 22.95 -2.06
N LEU A 6 -6.53 24.16 -2.47
CA LEU A 6 -5.98 24.86 -3.64
C LEU A 6 -4.52 25.26 -3.48
N MET A 7 -4.12 25.84 -2.33
CA MET A 7 -2.70 26.12 -2.06
C MET A 7 -1.85 24.83 -2.07
N LYS A 8 -2.44 23.70 -1.65
CA LYS A 8 -1.79 22.40 -1.65
C LYS A 8 -1.45 21.91 -3.06
N ILE A 9 -2.37 22.10 -4.02
CA ILE A 9 -2.18 21.68 -5.42
C ILE A 9 -1.16 22.57 -6.13
N GLU A 10 -1.15 23.88 -5.88
CA GLU A 10 -0.13 24.79 -6.43
C GLU A 10 1.28 24.41 -5.96
N ASP A 11 1.42 24.14 -4.67
CA ASP A 11 2.66 23.68 -4.04
C ASP A 11 3.13 22.30 -4.59
N GLU A 12 2.17 21.41 -4.83
CA GLU A 12 2.35 20.09 -5.42
C GLU A 12 2.71 20.13 -6.90
N VAL A 13 2.28 21.13 -7.67
CA VAL A 13 2.66 21.29 -9.09
C VAL A 13 3.96 22.08 -9.25
N ALA A 14 4.27 22.99 -8.34
CA ALA A 14 5.51 23.76 -8.38
C ALA A 14 6.75 22.89 -8.15
N THR A 15 6.65 21.90 -7.25
CA THR A 15 7.80 21.11 -6.81
C THR A 15 8.36 20.14 -7.87
N PRO A 16 7.56 19.41 -8.69
CA PRO A 16 8.05 18.61 -9.82
C PRO A 16 8.71 19.46 -10.91
N ARG A 17 8.24 20.70 -11.12
CA ARG A 17 8.86 21.64 -12.07
C ARG A 17 10.28 21.96 -11.65
N ASP A 18 10.49 22.21 -10.36
CA ASP A 18 11.79 22.65 -9.84
C ASP A 18 12.83 21.50 -9.85
N ILE A 19 12.38 20.25 -9.68
CA ILE A 19 13.23 19.06 -9.69
C ILE A 19 13.26 18.32 -11.04
N TRP A 20 12.56 18.84 -12.07
CA TRP A 20 12.31 18.17 -13.35
C TRP A 20 13.60 17.69 -14.02
N HIS A 21 14.64 18.52 -13.99
CA HIS A 21 15.93 18.23 -14.62
C HIS A 21 16.74 17.14 -13.91
N GLY A 22 16.41 16.84 -12.65
CA GLY A 22 17.02 15.75 -11.88
C GLY A 22 16.26 14.42 -11.96
N LEU A 23 15.13 14.38 -12.68
CA LEU A 23 14.31 13.18 -12.85
C LEU A 23 14.82 12.31 -14.00
N GLU A 24 14.82 10.99 -13.79
CA GLU A 24 15.04 9.99 -14.84
C GLU A 24 13.95 10.09 -15.93
N GLY A 25 14.27 9.80 -17.19
CA GLY A 25 13.38 10.08 -18.34
C GLY A 25 11.97 9.47 -18.24
N ARG A 26 11.85 8.27 -17.65
CA ARG A 26 10.53 7.62 -17.43
C ARG A 26 9.71 8.30 -16.33
N LEU A 27 10.37 8.80 -15.29
CA LEU A 27 9.75 9.57 -14.22
C LEU A 27 9.21 10.91 -14.73
N GLN A 28 9.92 11.53 -15.67
CA GLN A 28 9.45 12.71 -16.39
C GLN A 28 8.21 12.38 -17.22
N ILE A 29 8.21 11.27 -17.98
CA ILE A 29 7.03 10.85 -18.76
C ILE A 29 5.81 10.62 -17.84
N HIS A 30 6.00 9.91 -16.73
CA HIS A 30 4.94 9.66 -15.76
C HIS A 30 4.40 10.96 -15.15
N HIS A 31 5.27 11.85 -14.65
CA HIS A 31 4.84 13.14 -14.11
C HIS A 31 4.13 13.99 -15.17
N ASN A 32 4.57 13.95 -16.43
CA ASN A 32 3.90 14.65 -17.53
C ASN A 32 2.46 14.13 -17.71
N GLN A 33 2.26 12.81 -17.72
CA GLN A 33 0.93 12.20 -17.84
C GLN A 33 0.01 12.59 -16.67
N VAL A 34 0.55 12.61 -15.44
CA VAL A 34 -0.24 13.02 -14.27
C VAL A 34 -0.59 14.52 -14.36
N LEU A 35 0.36 15.38 -14.74
CA LEU A 35 0.11 16.82 -14.91
C LEU A 35 -0.87 17.13 -16.06
N GLN A 36 -0.82 16.38 -17.17
CA GLN A 36 -1.78 16.50 -18.26
C GLN A 36 -3.20 16.14 -17.82
N THR A 37 -3.32 15.16 -16.92
CA THR A 37 -4.62 14.79 -16.34
C THR A 37 -5.16 15.93 -15.48
N LEU A 38 -4.33 16.56 -14.64
CA LEU A 38 -4.71 17.76 -13.89
C LEU A 38 -5.16 18.89 -14.81
N LEU A 39 -4.38 19.18 -15.86
CA LEU A 39 -4.70 20.23 -16.82
C LEU A 39 -6.09 20.02 -17.44
N ARG A 40 -6.42 18.78 -17.81
CA ARG A 40 -7.73 18.43 -18.37
C ARG A 40 -8.86 18.65 -17.35
N ILE A 41 -8.63 18.29 -16.08
CA ILE A 41 -9.61 18.52 -15.00
C ILE A 41 -9.83 20.02 -14.77
N LEU A 42 -8.75 20.81 -14.73
CA LEU A 42 -8.80 22.27 -14.54
C LEU A 42 -9.48 22.98 -15.73
N GLN A 43 -9.19 22.57 -16.97
CA GLN A 43 -9.87 23.09 -18.16
C GLN A 43 -11.38 22.83 -18.11
N ARG A 44 -11.78 21.62 -17.68
CA ARG A 44 -13.19 21.29 -17.50
C ARG A 44 -13.84 22.14 -16.42
N ALA A 45 -13.15 22.38 -15.31
CA ALA A 45 -13.59 23.28 -14.25
C ALA A 45 -13.76 24.71 -14.75
N TYR A 46 -12.78 25.22 -15.50
CA TYR A 46 -12.82 26.55 -16.11
C TYR A 46 -14.02 26.70 -17.04
N ASN A 47 -14.26 25.75 -17.94
CA ASN A 47 -15.39 25.80 -18.87
C ASN A 47 -16.74 25.77 -18.15
N VAL A 48 -16.90 24.91 -17.13
CA VAL A 48 -18.14 24.86 -16.33
C VAL A 48 -18.37 26.17 -15.58
N LEU A 49 -17.32 26.76 -15.00
CA LEU A 49 -17.41 28.05 -14.33
C LEU A 49 -17.71 29.19 -15.32
N GLY A 50 -17.10 29.17 -16.52
CA GLY A 50 -17.39 30.09 -17.61
C GLY A 50 -18.85 30.01 -18.06
N ASP A 51 -19.41 28.81 -18.23
CA ASP A 51 -20.82 28.63 -18.60
C ASP A 51 -21.81 29.07 -17.51
N LEU A 52 -21.39 28.96 -16.24
CA LEU A 52 -22.18 29.36 -15.07
C LEU A 52 -22.15 30.88 -14.86
N PHE A 53 -20.99 31.51 -14.98
CA PHE A 53 -20.80 32.92 -14.60
C PHE A 53 -20.72 33.88 -15.80
N GLY A 54 -20.45 33.36 -17.01
CA GLY A 54 -20.15 34.16 -18.21
C GLY A 54 -18.75 34.77 -18.16
N GLU A 55 -18.13 35.04 -19.32
CA GLU A 55 -16.93 35.86 -19.36
C GLU A 55 -17.25 37.27 -18.84
N SER A 56 -16.36 37.84 -18.03
CA SER A 56 -16.48 39.19 -17.50
C SER A 56 -16.22 40.20 -18.61
N GLU A 57 -17.15 40.37 -19.54
CA GLU A 57 -17.17 41.54 -20.41
C GLU A 57 -17.77 42.72 -19.65
N ASP A 58 -16.97 43.77 -19.51
CA ASP A 58 -17.32 45.09 -18.96
C ASP A 58 -18.71 45.54 -19.40
N THR A 59 -19.72 45.35 -18.54
CA THR A 59 -21.05 45.89 -18.81
C THR A 59 -21.50 46.79 -17.66
N GLN A 60 -21.17 48.06 -17.83
CA GLN A 60 -21.86 49.20 -17.23
C GLN A 60 -23.37 49.18 -17.60
N ARG A 61 -24.19 48.29 -17.03
CA ARG A 61 -25.67 48.39 -17.05
C ARG A 61 -26.30 47.83 -15.78
N SER A 62 -26.53 48.71 -14.81
CA SER A 62 -27.02 48.43 -13.45
C SER A 62 -28.47 47.88 -13.34
N GLY A 63 -29.12 47.51 -14.45
CA GLY A 63 -30.52 47.04 -14.48
C GLY A 63 -30.73 45.51 -14.55
N ASN A 64 -29.70 44.73 -14.93
CA ASN A 64 -29.87 43.30 -15.24
C ASN A 64 -29.35 42.32 -14.18
N VAL A 65 -28.67 42.81 -13.14
CA VAL A 65 -27.98 42.00 -12.13
C VAL A 65 -28.92 40.99 -11.43
N ALA A 66 -30.15 41.40 -11.11
CA ALA A 66 -31.12 40.54 -10.44
C ALA A 66 -31.69 39.42 -11.35
N LYS A 67 -31.83 39.66 -12.66
CA LYS A 67 -32.23 38.64 -13.65
C LYS A 67 -31.09 37.67 -13.95
N GLN A 68 -29.88 38.19 -14.09
CA GLN A 68 -28.65 37.40 -14.29
C GLN A 68 -28.42 36.45 -13.10
N GLY A 69 -28.55 36.94 -11.86
CA GLY A 69 -28.43 36.11 -10.65
C GLY A 69 -29.48 35.00 -10.53
N LYS A 70 -30.72 35.21 -11.03
CA LYS A 70 -31.74 34.16 -11.10
C LYS A 70 -31.40 33.08 -12.13
N ILE A 71 -30.91 33.48 -13.30
CA ILE A 71 -30.48 32.54 -14.37
C ILE A 71 -29.27 31.72 -13.91
N GLN A 72 -28.28 32.35 -13.27
CA GLN A 72 -27.10 31.68 -12.71
C GLN A 72 -27.48 30.67 -11.62
N ARG A 73 -28.39 31.03 -10.71
CA ARG A 73 -28.91 30.10 -9.68
C ARG A 73 -29.63 28.90 -10.29
N LEU A 74 -30.40 29.11 -11.36
CA LEU A 74 -31.08 28.03 -12.07
C LEU A 74 -30.08 27.10 -12.78
N LYS A 75 -29.08 27.64 -13.48
CA LYS A 75 -28.00 26.85 -14.11
C LYS A 75 -27.21 26.04 -13.07
N TYR A 76 -26.88 26.64 -11.93
CA TYR A 76 -26.20 25.95 -10.83
C TYR A 76 -27.04 24.80 -10.26
N ALA A 77 -28.33 25.04 -10.00
CA ALA A 77 -29.23 24.03 -9.45
C ALA A 77 -29.56 22.89 -10.43
N THR A 78 -29.54 23.14 -11.74
CA THR A 78 -29.89 22.16 -12.78
C THR A 78 -28.73 21.27 -13.19
N TYR A 79 -27.53 21.83 -13.42
CA TYR A 79 -26.36 21.03 -13.83
C TYR A 79 -25.06 21.43 -13.12
N GLY A 80 -24.89 22.71 -12.75
CA GLY A 80 -23.63 23.22 -12.23
C GLY A 80 -23.17 22.53 -10.95
N LYS A 81 -24.07 22.28 -10.00
CA LYS A 81 -23.75 21.60 -8.74
C LYS A 81 -23.19 20.19 -8.98
N LYS A 82 -23.93 19.35 -9.72
CA LYS A 82 -23.52 17.96 -10.02
C LYS A 82 -22.21 17.92 -10.81
N SER A 83 -22.03 18.85 -11.76
CA SER A 83 -20.82 18.91 -12.56
C SER A 83 -19.60 19.36 -11.74
N LEU A 84 -19.76 20.33 -10.83
CA LEU A 84 -18.70 20.77 -9.93
C LEU A 84 -18.34 19.72 -8.88
N GLU A 85 -19.34 19.04 -8.31
CA GLU A 85 -19.12 17.91 -7.37
C GLU A 85 -18.31 16.79 -8.06
N GLY A 86 -18.66 16.40 -9.29
CA GLY A 86 -17.89 15.41 -10.03
C GLY A 86 -16.48 15.87 -10.45
N ILE A 87 -16.24 17.18 -10.58
CA ILE A 87 -14.90 17.75 -10.81
C ILE A 87 -14.07 17.72 -9.54
N VAL A 88 -14.67 18.04 -8.38
CA VAL A 88 -14.00 17.92 -7.08
C VAL A 88 -13.60 16.47 -6.83
N GLU A 89 -14.48 15.51 -7.12
CA GLU A 89 -14.18 14.08 -6.99
C GLU A 89 -13.02 13.65 -7.91
N GLN A 90 -13.00 14.11 -9.17
CA GLN A 90 -11.87 13.89 -10.09
C GLN A 90 -10.57 14.54 -9.60
N LEU A 91 -10.62 15.73 -8.99
CA LEU A 91 -9.46 16.41 -8.40
C LEU A 91 -8.93 15.66 -7.17
N GLU A 92 -9.82 15.18 -6.30
CA GLU A 92 -9.45 14.34 -5.16
C GLU A 92 -8.89 12.99 -5.59
N GLN A 93 -9.44 12.42 -6.67
CA GLN A 93 -8.89 11.22 -7.29
C GLN A 93 -7.50 11.51 -7.85
N TRP A 94 -7.33 12.56 -8.64
CA TRP A 94 -6.03 12.97 -9.18
C TRP A 94 -4.99 13.19 -8.07
N HIS A 95 -5.35 13.90 -7.00
CA HIS A 95 -4.48 14.12 -5.85
C HIS A 95 -4.00 12.78 -5.25
N ARG A 96 -4.92 11.81 -5.08
CA ARG A 96 -4.57 10.45 -4.64
C ARG A 96 -3.61 9.71 -5.58
N HIS A 97 -3.61 10.01 -6.89
CA HIS A 97 -2.76 9.38 -7.92
C HIS A 97 -1.42 10.10 -8.10
N PHE A 98 -1.29 11.33 -7.62
CA PHE A 98 -0.05 12.11 -7.67
C PHE A 98 0.88 11.80 -6.48
N ASP A 99 0.32 11.28 -5.38
CA ASP A 99 1.05 10.87 -4.18
C ASP A 99 2.13 9.79 -4.40
N PRO A 100 1.95 8.77 -5.27
CA PRO A 100 3.01 7.79 -5.58
C PRO A 100 4.21 8.41 -6.29
N SER A 101 4.00 9.44 -7.11
CA SER A 101 5.06 10.19 -7.80
C SER A 101 5.98 10.92 -6.80
N TRP A 102 5.43 11.33 -5.65
CA TRP A 102 6.19 11.92 -4.53
C TRP A 102 7.03 10.92 -3.74
N ILE A 103 6.56 9.68 -3.59
CA ILE A 103 7.34 8.60 -2.98
C ILE A 103 8.58 8.30 -3.86
N LEU A 104 8.43 8.36 -5.18
CA LEU A 104 9.56 8.25 -6.11
C LEU A 104 10.56 9.41 -5.94
N LEU A 105 10.07 10.63 -5.77
CA LEU A 105 10.90 11.83 -5.54
C LEU A 105 11.62 11.81 -4.19
N SER A 106 11.00 11.25 -3.15
CA SER A 106 11.64 11.06 -1.84
C SER A 106 12.88 10.18 -1.92
N ARG A 107 13.05 9.39 -2.99
CA ARG A 107 14.14 8.44 -3.19
C ARG A 107 15.28 8.94 -4.05
N LEU A 108 15.09 10.01 -4.83
CA LEU A 108 16.19 10.59 -5.60
C LEU A 108 17.20 11.20 -4.63
N SER A 109 18.29 10.49 -4.37
CA SER A 109 19.50 10.96 -3.68
C SER A 109 20.27 11.95 -4.54
N VAL A 110 19.57 12.92 -5.13
CA VAL A 110 20.17 14.03 -5.86
C VAL A 110 20.34 15.16 -4.84
N PRO A 111 21.58 15.59 -4.55
CA PRO A 111 21.85 16.64 -3.55
C PRO A 111 21.02 17.92 -3.77
N VAL A 112 20.78 18.27 -5.05
CA VAL A 112 19.93 19.40 -5.45
C VAL A 112 18.47 19.21 -5.02
N ILE A 113 17.91 18.01 -5.20
CA ILE A 113 16.55 17.66 -4.76
C ILE A 113 16.49 17.65 -3.23
N GLN A 114 17.58 17.29 -2.56
CA GLN A 114 17.66 17.27 -1.10
C GLN A 114 17.66 18.67 -0.48
N GLN A 115 18.42 19.60 -1.04
CA GLN A 115 18.43 20.98 -0.60
C GLN A 115 17.06 21.65 -0.82
N GLN A 116 16.46 21.48 -2.00
CA GLN A 116 15.18 22.10 -2.32
C GLN A 116 13.99 21.54 -1.51
N LEU A 117 13.98 20.23 -1.22
CA LEU A 117 12.94 19.63 -0.37
C LEU A 117 13.07 20.06 1.10
N ALA A 118 14.29 20.27 1.60
CA ALA A 118 14.52 20.78 2.94
C ALA A 118 14.06 22.24 3.08
N GLU A 119 14.42 23.10 2.13
CA GLU A 119 13.99 24.50 2.07
C GLU A 119 12.45 24.63 2.01
N LYS A 120 11.77 23.77 1.24
CA LYS A 120 10.28 23.74 1.19
C LYS A 120 9.63 23.08 2.41
N GLY A 121 10.34 22.22 3.13
CA GLY A 121 9.90 21.69 4.42
C GLY A 121 9.82 22.77 5.49
N GLU A 122 10.83 23.65 5.53
CA GLU A 122 10.87 24.81 6.42
C GLU A 122 9.82 25.87 6.05
N SER A 123 9.45 25.97 4.76
CA SER A 123 8.37 26.85 4.31
C SER A 123 6.95 26.38 4.66
N GLY A 124 6.80 25.24 5.36
CA GLY A 124 5.53 24.78 5.91
C GLY A 124 4.66 23.95 4.97
N ASN A 125 5.20 23.45 3.85
CA ASN A 125 4.44 22.63 2.92
C ASN A 125 4.12 21.25 3.50
N LYS A 126 2.86 21.05 3.92
CA LYS A 126 2.37 19.82 4.56
C LYS A 126 2.35 18.60 3.64
N ALA A 127 2.36 18.77 2.32
CA ALA A 127 2.41 17.66 1.36
C ALA A 127 3.79 16.99 1.31
N ILE A 128 4.85 17.75 1.61
CA ILE A 128 6.24 17.29 1.56
C ILE A 128 6.69 16.66 2.91
N VAL A 129 5.94 16.88 3.99
CA VAL A 129 6.29 16.37 5.33
C VAL A 129 6.43 14.84 5.39
N PRO A 130 5.54 14.01 4.82
CA PRO A 130 5.70 12.55 4.83
C PRO A 130 6.96 12.08 4.08
N ILE A 131 7.35 12.80 3.03
CA ILE A 131 8.53 12.55 2.18
C ILE A 131 9.80 12.83 2.98
N LEU A 132 9.84 13.99 3.67
CA LEU A 132 10.95 14.35 4.56
C LEU A 132 11.05 13.39 5.73
N GLN A 133 9.94 12.93 6.29
CA GLN A 133 9.91 11.95 7.38
C GLN A 133 10.38 10.56 6.95
N LEU A 134 9.97 10.10 5.75
CA LEU A 134 10.46 8.88 5.13
C LEU A 134 11.97 8.92 4.89
N ARG A 135 12.46 10.06 4.38
CA ARG A 135 13.89 10.28 4.12
C ARG A 135 14.70 10.42 5.41
N GLU A 136 14.21 11.16 6.39
CA GLU A 136 14.85 11.29 7.71
C GLU A 136 14.91 9.94 8.45
N ALA A 137 13.87 9.11 8.33
CA ALA A 137 13.88 7.74 8.85
C ALA A 137 14.94 6.88 8.15
N HIS A 138 15.10 7.03 6.83
CA HIS A 138 16.14 6.36 6.05
C HIS A 138 17.55 6.80 6.47
N ASP A 139 17.80 8.11 6.56
CA ASP A 139 19.11 8.67 6.94
C ASP A 139 19.48 8.33 8.39
N LYS A 140 18.51 8.36 9.33
CA LYS A 140 18.74 7.95 10.72
C LYS A 140 18.95 6.46 10.88
N SER A 141 18.38 5.61 10.01
CA SER A 141 18.63 4.17 10.04
C SER A 141 20.08 3.78 9.68
N LYS A 142 20.78 4.66 8.95
CA LYS A 142 22.19 4.51 8.57
C LYS A 142 23.19 5.04 9.60
N LEU A 143 22.75 5.87 10.54
CA LEU A 143 23.62 6.46 11.57
C LEU A 143 23.87 5.46 12.73
N PRO A 144 25.11 5.38 13.26
CA PRO A 144 25.39 4.63 14.48
C PRO A 144 24.51 5.10 15.64
N ALA A 145 24.04 4.16 16.46
CA ALA A 145 23.00 4.35 17.47
C ALA A 145 23.31 5.42 18.55
N ASP A 146 24.53 5.94 18.63
CA ASP A 146 24.99 6.81 19.72
C ASP A 146 24.66 8.31 19.55
N LYS A 147 24.12 8.76 18.41
CA LYS A 147 23.93 10.22 18.17
C LYS A 147 22.53 10.69 17.80
N SER A 148 21.52 9.83 17.74
CA SER A 148 20.14 10.30 17.53
C SER A 148 19.44 10.51 18.88
N SER A 149 18.96 11.72 19.13
CA SER A 149 18.14 12.08 20.29
C SER A 149 16.83 11.28 20.28
N THR A 150 16.82 10.16 21.00
CA THR A 150 15.68 9.23 21.01
C THR A 150 14.62 9.71 22.00
N THR A 151 13.50 10.24 21.48
CA THR A 151 12.21 10.03 22.15
C THR A 151 12.01 8.52 22.26
N SER A 152 11.84 8.01 23.48
CA SER A 152 11.76 6.56 23.72
C SER A 152 10.52 5.97 23.05
N ILE A 153 10.72 5.25 21.94
CA ILE A 153 9.70 4.40 21.29
C ILE A 153 9.40 3.16 22.14
N PHE A 154 10.16 2.92 23.21
CA PHE A 154 9.94 1.80 24.12
C PHE A 154 8.87 2.19 25.12
N LEU A 155 7.82 1.38 25.16
CA LEU A 155 6.82 1.43 26.21
C LEU A 155 7.32 0.62 27.41
N ASP A 156 6.84 0.98 28.59
CA ASP A 156 7.14 0.24 29.82
C ASP A 156 6.80 -1.24 29.66
N ALA A 157 7.58 -2.10 30.32
CA ALA A 157 7.36 -3.54 30.33
C ALA A 157 5.94 -3.90 30.81
N ASP A 158 5.33 -3.05 31.63
CA ASP A 158 3.98 -3.22 32.17
C ASP A 158 2.90 -2.39 31.46
N TYR A 159 3.18 -1.85 30.27
CA TYR A 159 2.21 -1.06 29.50
C TYR A 159 0.87 -1.81 29.35
N PRO A 160 -0.22 -1.35 29.99
CA PRO A 160 -1.40 -2.18 30.14
C PRO A 160 -2.32 -2.03 28.93
N ILE A 161 -2.64 -3.17 28.31
CA ILE A 161 -3.67 -3.27 27.28
C ILE A 161 -4.90 -3.95 27.88
N LYS A 162 -6.02 -3.22 27.96
CA LYS A 162 -7.28 -3.77 28.47
C LYS A 162 -8.02 -4.52 27.37
N ASN A 163 -8.71 -5.59 27.76
CA ASN A 163 -9.59 -6.40 26.92
C ASN A 163 -8.94 -6.87 25.59
N PRO A 164 -7.77 -7.54 25.64
CA PRO A 164 -7.16 -8.06 24.43
C PRO A 164 -8.09 -9.08 23.75
N LYS A 165 -8.37 -8.88 22.46
CA LYS A 165 -9.18 -9.77 21.64
C LYS A 165 -8.38 -10.19 20.41
N ARG A 166 -8.31 -11.49 20.14
CA ARG A 166 -7.67 -12.00 18.92
C ARG A 166 -8.58 -11.69 17.72
N ILE A 167 -7.99 -11.25 16.61
CA ILE A 167 -8.70 -11.16 15.34
C ILE A 167 -8.66 -12.56 14.69
N PRO A 168 -9.77 -13.09 14.18
CA PRO A 168 -9.79 -14.42 13.58
C PRO A 168 -8.77 -14.61 12.44
N PHE A 169 -8.21 -15.82 12.37
CA PHE A 169 -7.21 -16.26 11.38
C PHE A 169 -5.89 -15.48 11.37
N THR A 170 -5.61 -14.63 12.37
CA THR A 170 -4.34 -13.88 12.44
C THR A 170 -3.68 -14.02 13.81
N THR A 171 -2.36 -13.77 13.86
CA THR A 171 -1.57 -13.69 15.09
C THR A 171 -1.79 -12.37 15.83
N VAL A 172 -2.37 -11.39 15.13
CA VAL A 172 -2.61 -10.03 15.62
C VAL A 172 -3.85 -9.95 16.53
N SER A 173 -3.80 -9.03 17.48
CA SER A 173 -4.89 -8.79 18.44
C SER A 173 -5.24 -7.31 18.55
N THR A 174 -6.44 -7.01 19.02
CA THR A 174 -6.86 -5.66 19.38
C THR A 174 -6.87 -5.50 20.89
N GLY A 175 -6.72 -4.28 21.39
CA GLY A 175 -7.05 -3.96 22.77
C GLY A 175 -7.20 -2.46 23.00
N LEU A 176 -7.41 -2.06 24.25
CA LEU A 176 -7.58 -0.67 24.63
C LEU A 176 -6.33 -0.16 25.36
N ALA A 177 -5.70 0.88 24.82
CA ALA A 177 -4.56 1.54 25.45
C ALA A 177 -5.01 2.41 26.66
N PRO A 178 -4.08 2.84 27.54
CA PRO A 178 -4.38 3.76 28.64
C PRO A 178 -5.02 5.07 28.19
N THR A 179 -4.71 5.51 26.96
CA THR A 179 -5.32 6.67 26.27
C THR A 179 -6.78 6.46 25.90
N ARG A 180 -7.37 5.28 26.20
CA ARG A 180 -8.71 4.84 25.78
C ARG A 180 -8.89 4.72 24.27
N LYS A 181 -7.80 4.68 23.51
CA LYS A 181 -7.84 4.42 22.07
C LYS A 181 -7.70 2.94 21.78
N MET A 182 -8.40 2.49 20.74
CA MET A 182 -8.20 1.14 20.23
C MET A 182 -6.83 1.02 19.59
N VAL A 183 -6.12 -0.04 19.93
CA VAL A 183 -4.81 -0.36 19.36
C VAL A 183 -4.81 -1.76 18.79
N ILE A 184 -4.09 -1.90 17.68
CA ILE A 184 -3.71 -3.19 17.13
C ILE A 184 -2.35 -3.56 17.70
N VAL A 185 -2.25 -4.79 18.19
CA VAL A 185 -1.07 -5.35 18.83
C VAL A 185 -0.57 -6.49 17.96
N ASP A 186 0.53 -6.24 17.27
CA ASP A 186 1.27 -7.24 16.50
C ASP A 186 2.34 -7.84 17.39
N LYS A 187 2.27 -9.15 17.63
CA LYS A 187 3.17 -9.87 18.52
C LYS A 187 4.12 -10.72 17.70
N TYR A 188 5.40 -10.54 17.98
CA TYR A 188 6.48 -11.29 17.36
C TYR A 188 7.18 -12.15 18.42
N THR A 189 7.17 -13.46 18.20
CA THR A 189 7.96 -14.42 18.97
C THR A 189 9.28 -14.63 18.27
N LEU A 190 10.38 -14.34 18.97
CA LEU A 190 11.72 -14.67 18.52
C LEU A 190 11.85 -16.16 18.24
N ARG A 191 12.41 -16.50 17.09
CA ARG A 191 12.88 -17.87 16.87
C ARG A 191 14.16 -18.10 17.68
N GLU A 192 14.34 -19.32 18.16
CA GLU A 192 15.48 -19.70 19.02
C GLU A 192 16.84 -19.52 18.33
N ASP A 193 16.87 -19.53 17.00
CA ASP A 193 18.08 -19.40 16.17
C ASP A 193 18.52 -17.95 15.90
N VAL A 194 17.74 -16.96 16.31
CA VAL A 194 18.01 -15.54 16.01
C VAL A 194 18.67 -14.86 17.20
N ASP A 195 19.78 -14.16 16.97
CA ASP A 195 20.43 -13.34 17.99
C ASP A 195 19.47 -12.26 18.50
N HIS A 196 19.11 -12.36 19.79
CA HIS A 196 18.20 -11.44 20.45
C HIS A 196 18.67 -9.97 20.37
N LYS A 197 19.98 -9.69 20.32
CA LYS A 197 20.51 -8.33 20.18
C LYS A 197 20.23 -7.77 18.79
N ILE A 198 20.44 -8.58 17.75
CA ILE A 198 20.18 -8.21 16.36
C ILE A 198 18.67 -7.97 16.17
N ALA A 199 17.84 -8.93 16.56
CA ALA A 199 16.39 -8.80 16.47
C ALA A 199 15.84 -7.60 17.26
N LYS A 200 16.39 -7.30 18.45
CA LYS A 200 16.02 -6.11 19.23
C LYS A 200 16.34 -4.81 18.49
N LYS A 201 17.49 -4.75 17.80
CA LYS A 201 17.87 -3.61 16.96
C LYS A 201 16.92 -3.47 15.77
N ASP A 202 16.59 -4.57 15.11
CA ASP A 202 15.75 -4.56 13.92
C ASP A 202 14.32 -4.17 14.24
N VAL A 203 13.74 -4.73 15.31
CA VAL A 203 12.39 -4.37 15.75
C VAL A 203 12.34 -2.89 16.16
N ARG A 204 13.39 -2.37 16.82
CA ARG A 204 13.51 -0.93 17.11
C ARG A 204 13.52 -0.10 15.83
N ASN A 205 14.34 -0.47 14.85
CA ASN A 205 14.45 0.27 13.59
C ASN A 205 13.13 0.23 12.81
N LEU A 206 12.45 -0.92 12.78
CA LEU A 206 11.13 -1.04 12.19
C LEU A 206 10.13 -0.11 12.89
N ALA A 207 10.09 -0.10 14.22
CA ALA A 207 9.20 0.77 14.98
C ALA A 207 9.49 2.26 14.72
N VAL A 208 10.77 2.65 14.57
CA VAL A 208 11.15 4.02 14.17
C VAL A 208 10.58 4.36 12.79
N VAL A 209 10.81 3.52 11.78
CA VAL A 209 10.31 3.74 10.42
C VAL A 209 8.77 3.80 10.42
N LEU A 210 8.13 2.83 11.07
CA LEU A 210 6.67 2.77 11.15
C LEU A 210 6.07 3.90 11.99
N SER A 211 6.79 4.51 12.94
CA SER A 211 6.28 5.68 13.69
C SER A 211 6.08 6.93 12.81
N LYS A 212 6.77 6.98 11.67
CA LYS A 212 6.74 8.08 10.70
C LYS A 212 5.73 7.86 9.58
N VAL A 213 5.03 6.75 9.60
CA VAL A 213 3.99 6.40 8.63
C VAL A 213 2.83 7.40 8.69
N ASN A 214 2.41 7.86 7.52
CA ASN A 214 1.12 8.53 7.35
C ASN A 214 0.08 7.54 6.77
N PRO A 215 -0.96 7.19 7.54
CA PRO A 215 -2.01 6.26 7.11
C PRO A 215 -2.71 6.63 5.82
N THR A 216 -2.79 7.93 5.51
CA THR A 216 -3.48 8.44 4.31
C THR A 216 -2.82 7.93 3.03
N PHE A 217 -1.50 7.73 3.04
CA PHE A 217 -0.72 7.45 1.83
C PHE A 217 -0.25 6.00 1.74
N SER A 218 0.08 5.38 2.88
CA SER A 218 0.76 4.07 2.91
C SER A 218 -0.17 2.91 3.23
N SER A 219 -1.41 3.15 3.64
CA SER A 219 -2.29 2.11 4.20
C SER A 219 -1.60 1.28 5.31
N LEU A 220 -0.62 1.86 6.00
CA LEU A 220 0.04 1.32 7.19
C LEU A 220 -0.39 2.15 8.40
N LEU A 221 -0.30 1.57 9.60
CA LEU A 221 -0.57 2.29 10.84
C LEU A 221 0.72 2.79 11.50
N PRO A 222 0.70 3.98 12.12
CA PRO A 222 1.86 4.51 12.81
C PRO A 222 2.16 3.67 14.06
N CYS A 223 3.39 3.18 14.16
CA CYS A 223 3.86 2.48 15.34
C CYS A 223 4.09 3.49 16.48
N GLN A 224 3.38 3.32 17.58
CA GLN A 224 3.41 4.23 18.73
C GLN A 224 4.38 3.81 19.81
N GLY A 225 4.71 2.53 19.81
CA GLY A 225 5.78 2.05 20.63
C GLY A 225 5.92 0.55 20.51
N GLN A 226 6.94 0.06 21.20
CA GLN A 226 7.24 -1.34 21.26
C GLN A 226 7.45 -1.79 22.70
N LYS A 227 7.02 -3.02 22.98
CA LYS A 227 7.30 -3.72 24.22
C LYS A 227 8.29 -4.82 23.94
N ILE A 228 9.29 -4.95 24.81
CA ILE A 228 10.37 -5.93 24.70
C ILE A 228 10.46 -6.70 26.00
N ASN A 229 9.80 -7.86 26.03
CA ASN A 229 9.97 -8.86 27.09
C ASN A 229 10.54 -10.14 26.43
N ARG A 230 10.04 -11.34 26.82
CA ARG A 230 10.31 -12.60 26.10
C ARG A 230 9.74 -12.61 24.67
N THR A 231 8.79 -11.73 24.38
CA THR A 231 8.20 -11.50 23.06
C THR A 231 8.27 -10.02 22.75
N PHE A 232 8.39 -9.69 21.46
CA PHE A 232 8.27 -8.33 20.97
C PHE A 232 6.81 -8.04 20.65
N ALA A 233 6.37 -6.82 20.91
CA ALA A 233 5.07 -6.36 20.44
C ALA A 233 5.15 -4.93 19.93
N CYS A 234 4.59 -4.68 18.74
CA CYS A 234 4.39 -3.35 18.20
C CYS A 234 2.93 -2.93 18.38
N PHE A 235 2.72 -1.66 18.75
CA PHE A 235 1.41 -1.10 19.03
C PHE A 235 1.04 -0.05 17.99
N TYR A 236 -0.08 -0.23 17.33
CA TYR A 236 -0.56 0.62 16.25
C TYR A 236 -1.89 1.28 16.63
N HIS A 237 -1.94 2.61 16.60
CA HIS A 237 -3.19 3.32 16.87
C HIS A 237 -4.12 3.26 15.67
N THR A 238 -5.40 2.96 15.92
CA THR A 238 -6.41 3.06 14.87
C THR A 238 -6.92 4.50 14.76
N PRO A 239 -7.08 5.08 13.55
CA PRO A 239 -7.38 6.50 13.37
C PRO A 239 -8.70 6.98 13.97
N ARG A 240 -9.68 6.09 14.11
CA ARG A 240 -11.00 6.38 14.69
C ARG A 240 -11.19 5.62 15.98
N ASP A 241 -11.72 6.33 16.97
CA ASP A 241 -12.19 5.80 18.23
C ASP A 241 -13.62 5.27 18.03
N GLU A 242 -13.76 3.94 18.13
CA GLU A 242 -14.98 3.19 18.50
C GLU A 242 -15.98 2.66 17.43
N LEU A 243 -16.63 1.56 17.85
CA LEU A 243 -17.70 0.69 17.29
C LEU A 243 -17.38 -0.44 16.30
N SER A 244 -16.57 -0.25 15.26
CA SER A 244 -16.36 -1.33 14.28
C SER A 244 -15.32 -2.35 14.75
N ARG A 245 -15.64 -3.64 14.70
CA ARG A 245 -14.65 -4.70 15.00
C ARG A 245 -13.79 -4.95 13.76
N PRO A 246 -12.46 -4.76 13.83
CA PRO A 246 -11.60 -5.10 12.70
C PRO A 246 -11.61 -6.61 12.46
N CYS A 247 -11.39 -7.00 11.21
CA CYS A 247 -11.31 -8.39 10.79
C CYS A 247 -10.18 -8.59 9.79
N SER A 248 -9.67 -9.82 9.65
CA SER A 248 -8.72 -10.14 8.59
C SER A 248 -9.42 -10.21 7.24
N LEU A 249 -8.70 -9.92 6.15
CA LEU A 249 -9.19 -10.15 4.79
C LEU A 249 -9.59 -11.62 4.61
N ARG A 250 -8.85 -12.56 5.21
CA ARG A 250 -9.24 -13.99 5.24
C ARG A 250 -10.66 -14.19 5.76
N SER A 251 -11.03 -13.54 6.87
CA SER A 251 -12.39 -13.64 7.43
C SER A 251 -13.45 -13.16 6.44
N MET A 252 -13.15 -12.12 5.66
CA MET A 252 -14.08 -11.57 4.67
C MET A 252 -14.22 -12.47 3.45
N LEU A 253 -13.09 -12.98 2.92
CA LEU A 253 -13.09 -13.89 1.76
C LEU A 253 -13.79 -15.22 2.04
N LEU A 254 -13.73 -15.70 3.30
CA LEU A 254 -14.48 -16.88 3.73
C LEU A 254 -15.99 -16.63 3.81
N ASN A 255 -16.42 -15.39 4.08
CA ASN A 255 -17.82 -15.01 4.19
C ASN A 255 -18.36 -14.40 2.89
N ARG A 256 -18.49 -15.24 1.86
CA ARG A 256 -18.95 -14.84 0.51
C ARG A 256 -20.38 -14.29 0.44
N ALA A 257 -21.19 -14.50 1.47
CA ALA A 257 -22.55 -13.96 1.54
C ALA A 257 -22.58 -12.42 1.45
N LYS A 258 -21.46 -11.76 1.79
CA LYS A 258 -21.27 -10.32 1.58
C LYS A 258 -20.46 -10.09 0.31
N ALA A 259 -21.15 -9.79 -0.79
CA ALA A 259 -20.51 -9.29 -2.01
C ALA A 259 -20.18 -7.80 -1.85
N TYR A 260 -18.95 -7.43 -2.19
CA TYR A 260 -18.52 -6.04 -2.25
C TYR A 260 -18.42 -5.56 -3.70
N PRO A 261 -18.80 -4.30 -3.99
CA PRO A 261 -18.64 -3.68 -5.30
C PRO A 261 -17.21 -3.77 -5.85
N LEU A 262 -17.08 -3.71 -7.17
CA LEU A 262 -15.79 -3.80 -7.86
C LEU A 262 -14.82 -2.69 -7.44
N ASN A 263 -15.31 -1.45 -7.30
CA ASN A 263 -14.50 -0.30 -6.90
C ASN A 263 -13.90 -0.48 -5.49
N GLU A 264 -14.63 -1.09 -4.56
CA GLU A 264 -14.12 -1.40 -3.22
C GLU A 264 -12.98 -2.42 -3.26
N ARG A 265 -13.05 -3.43 -4.15
CA ARG A 265 -11.98 -4.41 -4.34
C ARG A 265 -10.74 -3.79 -4.98
N VAL A 266 -10.93 -2.90 -5.96
CA VAL A 266 -9.84 -2.13 -6.56
C VAL A 266 -9.18 -1.22 -5.52
N HIS A 267 -9.96 -0.53 -4.68
CA HIS A 267 -9.41 0.27 -3.59
C HIS A 267 -8.60 -0.56 -2.59
N LEU A 268 -9.08 -1.75 -2.21
CA LEU A 268 -8.33 -2.68 -1.37
C LEU A 268 -7.00 -3.08 -2.01
N ALA A 269 -6.99 -3.39 -3.31
CA ALA A 269 -5.79 -3.72 -4.06
C ALA A 269 -4.77 -2.57 -4.10
N VAL A 270 -5.24 -1.35 -4.37
CA VAL A 270 -4.42 -0.12 -4.33
C VAL A 270 -3.82 0.09 -2.94
N SER A 271 -4.62 -0.05 -1.89
CA SER A 271 -4.15 0.09 -0.51
C SER A 271 -3.06 -0.91 -0.16
N LEU A 272 -3.21 -2.18 -0.54
CA LEU A 272 -2.19 -3.21 -0.34
C LEU A 272 -0.89 -2.85 -1.08
N ALA A 273 -0.99 -2.45 -2.34
CA ALA A 273 0.18 -2.05 -3.13
C ALA A 273 0.91 -0.85 -2.48
N ARG A 274 0.18 0.18 -2.03
CA ARG A 274 0.74 1.34 -1.32
C ARG A 274 1.52 0.98 -0.06
N SER A 275 1.04 0.01 0.72
CA SER A 275 1.76 -0.48 1.90
C SER A 275 3.10 -1.09 1.52
N VAL A 276 3.14 -1.87 0.44
CA VAL A 276 4.38 -2.51 0.02
C VAL A 276 5.33 -1.52 -0.63
N VAL A 277 4.85 -0.55 -1.41
CA VAL A 277 5.68 0.56 -1.91
C VAL A 277 6.41 1.25 -0.75
N PHE A 278 5.70 1.57 0.34
CA PHE A 278 6.31 2.20 1.51
C PHE A 278 7.39 1.32 2.16
N LEU A 279 7.10 0.04 2.36
CA LEU A 279 8.04 -0.90 2.98
C LEU A 279 9.29 -1.11 2.13
N HIS A 280 9.11 -1.39 0.84
CA HIS A 280 10.20 -1.62 -0.11
C HIS A 280 11.05 -0.36 -0.28
N SER A 281 10.42 0.83 -0.34
CA SER A 281 11.12 2.12 -0.34
C SER A 281 11.94 2.35 0.94
N SER A 282 11.50 1.78 2.06
CA SER A 282 12.21 1.81 3.34
C SER A 282 13.22 0.67 3.52
N ARG A 283 13.55 -0.07 2.43
CA ARG A 283 14.41 -1.27 2.43
C ARG A 283 13.93 -2.39 3.36
N ILE A 284 12.62 -2.45 3.61
CA ILE A 284 11.99 -3.48 4.43
C ILE A 284 11.30 -4.47 3.51
N VAL A 285 11.58 -5.75 3.73
CA VAL A 285 10.90 -6.87 3.10
C VAL A 285 9.96 -7.49 4.13
N HIS A 286 8.70 -7.74 3.76
CA HIS A 286 7.67 -8.19 4.71
C HIS A 286 7.71 -9.70 4.96
N LYS A 287 7.91 -10.51 3.91
CA LYS A 287 8.05 -11.98 3.94
C LYS A 287 6.84 -12.79 4.44
N ASN A 288 5.71 -12.14 4.65
CA ASN A 288 4.51 -12.75 5.23
C ASN A 288 3.22 -12.06 4.74
N ILE A 289 3.20 -11.55 3.52
CA ILE A 289 2.00 -10.93 2.95
C ILE A 289 1.00 -12.04 2.64
N SER A 290 -0.16 -12.00 3.29
CA SER A 290 -1.26 -12.96 3.11
C SER A 290 -2.58 -12.36 3.62
N PRO A 291 -3.75 -12.93 3.26
CA PRO A 291 -5.05 -12.42 3.72
C PRO A 291 -5.23 -12.38 5.25
N GLU A 292 -4.47 -13.19 6.00
CA GLU A 292 -4.43 -13.18 7.46
C GLU A 292 -3.77 -11.90 8.02
N ASN A 293 -2.84 -11.32 7.26
CA ASN A 293 -2.02 -10.19 7.65
C ASN A 293 -2.49 -8.86 7.04
N ILE A 294 -3.62 -8.89 6.31
CA ILE A 294 -4.32 -7.70 5.83
C ILE A 294 -5.53 -7.51 6.73
N ILE A 295 -5.51 -6.48 7.59
CA ILE A 295 -6.59 -6.19 8.53
C ILE A 295 -7.49 -5.10 7.95
N ILE A 296 -8.78 -5.35 7.96
CA ILE A 296 -9.80 -4.42 7.50
C ILE A 296 -10.38 -3.69 8.71
N LEU A 297 -10.14 -2.39 8.75
CA LEU A 297 -10.68 -1.46 9.74
C LEU A 297 -11.99 -0.89 9.24
N TYR A 298 -12.93 -0.64 10.17
CA TYR A 298 -14.20 -0.01 9.86
C TYR A 298 -15.04 -0.72 8.78
N PRO A 299 -15.13 -2.07 8.77
CA PRO A 299 -15.99 -2.74 7.79
C PRO A 299 -17.46 -2.35 8.02
N GLY A 300 -18.14 -1.98 6.94
CA GLY A 300 -19.53 -1.52 6.94
C GLY A 300 -20.45 -2.40 6.11
N VAL A 301 -21.75 -2.11 6.14
CA VAL A 301 -22.70 -2.73 5.20
C VAL A 301 -22.45 -2.13 3.82
N GLY A 302 -22.04 -2.96 2.86
CA GLY A 302 -21.74 -2.53 1.49
C GLY A 302 -20.42 -1.77 1.32
N VAL A 303 -19.66 -1.53 2.40
CA VAL A 303 -18.36 -0.83 2.38
C VAL A 303 -17.32 -1.75 2.97
N LEU A 304 -16.24 -2.01 2.22
CA LEU A 304 -15.20 -2.95 2.61
C LEU A 304 -14.42 -2.39 3.81
N GLY A 305 -14.16 -1.09 3.82
CA GLY A 305 -13.44 -0.40 4.90
C GLY A 305 -12.02 -0.05 4.49
N THR A 306 -11.16 0.24 5.47
CA THR A 306 -9.75 0.61 5.23
C THR A 306 -8.85 -0.57 5.56
N SER A 307 -8.08 -1.05 4.59
CA SER A 307 -7.09 -2.11 4.85
C SER A 307 -5.81 -1.57 5.44
N VAL A 308 -5.22 -2.33 6.35
CA VAL A 308 -3.90 -2.09 6.90
C VAL A 308 -3.06 -3.37 6.90
N LEU A 309 -1.80 -3.26 6.46
CA LEU A 309 -0.86 -4.38 6.48
C LEU A 309 -0.18 -4.49 7.85
N VAL A 310 -0.19 -5.69 8.41
CA VAL A 310 0.40 -6.05 9.71
C VAL A 310 1.11 -7.40 9.59
N GLY A 311 1.57 -8.00 10.69
CA GLY A 311 2.17 -9.34 10.67
C GLY A 311 3.65 -9.27 10.31
N PHE A 312 4.36 -8.29 10.86
CA PHE A 312 5.80 -8.09 10.72
C PHE A 312 6.59 -9.13 11.54
N GLU A 313 6.14 -10.38 11.60
CA GLU A 313 6.82 -11.46 12.31
C GLU A 313 8.06 -11.98 11.57
N ARG A 314 8.12 -11.77 10.25
CA ARG A 314 9.22 -12.27 9.40
C ARG A 314 9.91 -11.15 8.65
N PHE A 315 9.66 -9.90 9.01
CA PHE A 315 10.25 -8.77 8.31
C PHE A 315 11.77 -8.81 8.38
N ARG A 316 12.41 -8.15 7.42
CA ARG A 316 13.86 -8.04 7.35
C ARG A 316 14.25 -6.74 6.67
N PHE A 317 15.30 -6.10 7.15
CA PHE A 317 15.99 -5.05 6.37
C PHE A 317 16.90 -5.68 5.32
N ASP A 318 16.87 -5.17 4.10
CA ASP A 318 17.44 -5.89 2.97
C ASP A 318 18.97 -6.16 3.05
N GLU A 319 19.71 -5.34 3.80
CA GLU A 319 21.16 -5.49 4.04
C GLU A 319 21.53 -6.68 4.95
N GLN A 320 20.56 -7.39 5.53
CA GLN A 320 20.80 -8.44 6.52
C GLN A 320 20.70 -9.84 5.93
N ARG A 321 21.60 -10.76 6.29
CA ARG A 321 21.57 -12.14 5.79
C ARG A 321 20.23 -12.81 6.09
N THR A 322 19.67 -13.52 5.11
CA THR A 322 18.46 -14.33 5.31
C THR A 322 18.83 -15.66 5.95
N ASN A 323 18.26 -15.96 7.12
CA ASN A 323 18.23 -17.34 7.62
C ASN A 323 17.41 -18.18 6.60
N LEU A 324 18.05 -19.14 5.93
CA LEU A 324 17.44 -20.05 4.95
C LEU A 324 16.56 -21.11 5.63
N LEU A 325 15.72 -20.69 6.58
CA LEU A 325 14.84 -21.55 7.34
C LEU A 325 13.39 -21.27 6.94
N GLY A 326 12.84 -22.19 6.17
CA GLY A 326 11.43 -22.18 5.81
C GLY A 326 10.57 -22.99 6.78
N ASP A 327 9.34 -23.25 6.35
CA ASP A 327 8.41 -24.18 6.98
C ASP A 327 7.67 -24.95 5.87
N ASN A 328 6.98 -26.03 6.23
CA ASN A 328 6.29 -26.88 5.28
C ASN A 328 4.75 -26.72 5.35
N LEU A 329 4.29 -25.54 5.74
CA LEU A 329 2.86 -25.21 5.82
C LEU A 329 2.34 -24.87 4.44
N TRP A 330 1.49 -25.75 3.88
CA TRP A 330 1.03 -25.65 2.49
C TRP A 330 0.21 -24.36 2.26
N GLU A 331 -0.62 -23.99 3.23
CA GLU A 331 -1.50 -22.82 3.18
C GLU A 331 -0.70 -21.52 3.12
N LYS A 332 0.47 -21.49 3.78
CA LYS A 332 1.41 -20.35 3.70
C LYS A 332 2.24 -20.40 2.43
N ASN A 333 2.57 -21.59 1.94
CA ASN A 333 3.36 -21.78 0.72
C ASN A 333 2.62 -21.30 -0.54
N LEU A 334 1.28 -21.25 -0.55
CA LEU A 334 0.53 -20.62 -1.63
C LEU A 334 1.00 -19.19 -1.92
N TYR A 335 1.26 -18.41 -0.87
CA TYR A 335 1.69 -17.01 -0.94
C TYR A 335 3.20 -16.86 -1.11
N ARG A 336 3.96 -17.96 -1.24
CA ARG A 336 5.42 -17.93 -1.38
C ARG A 336 5.81 -18.41 -2.77
N HIS A 337 6.74 -17.70 -3.39
CA HIS A 337 7.29 -18.10 -4.68
C HIS A 337 7.80 -19.55 -4.62
N PRO A 338 7.65 -20.36 -5.69
CA PRO A 338 8.07 -21.77 -5.69
C PRO A 338 9.51 -22.03 -5.22
N ALA A 339 10.45 -21.15 -5.59
CA ALA A 339 11.86 -21.25 -5.18
C ALA A 339 12.12 -21.00 -3.68
N ARG A 340 11.10 -20.56 -2.94
CA ARG A 340 11.16 -20.24 -1.49
C ARG A 340 10.28 -21.16 -0.63
N GLN A 341 9.65 -22.18 -1.23
CA GLN A 341 8.83 -23.15 -0.49
C GLN A 341 9.69 -24.26 0.11
N GLY A 342 9.24 -24.81 1.25
CA GLY A 342 9.90 -25.92 1.94
C GLY A 342 10.89 -25.49 3.02
N LEU A 343 11.56 -26.46 3.63
CA LEU A 343 12.40 -26.27 4.83
C LEU A 343 13.71 -25.51 4.52
N HIS A 344 14.24 -25.67 3.31
CA HIS A 344 15.48 -25.06 2.85
C HIS A 344 15.22 -24.30 1.54
N PRO A 345 14.84 -23.01 1.62
CA PRO A 345 14.67 -22.18 0.45
C PRO A 345 15.95 -22.11 -0.39
N GLU A 346 15.83 -22.21 -1.71
CA GLU A 346 16.98 -22.30 -2.62
C GLU A 346 17.68 -20.94 -2.83
N TRP A 347 16.94 -19.84 -2.73
CA TRP A 347 17.41 -18.49 -3.06
C TRP A 347 17.38 -17.57 -1.85
N ILE A 348 18.24 -16.56 -1.82
CA ILE A 348 18.12 -15.44 -0.85
C ILE A 348 16.81 -14.71 -1.11
N TYR A 349 16.10 -14.34 -0.05
CA TYR A 349 14.82 -13.65 -0.17
C TYR A 349 15.06 -12.19 -0.61
N SER A 350 14.60 -11.82 -1.80
CA SER A 350 14.52 -10.44 -2.31
C SER A 350 13.09 -9.87 -2.23
N MET A 351 12.95 -8.55 -2.42
CA MET A 351 11.67 -7.84 -2.50
C MET A 351 10.69 -8.42 -3.54
N ARG A 352 11.21 -8.99 -4.65
CA ARG A 352 10.39 -9.66 -5.67
C ARG A 352 9.57 -10.84 -5.13
N HIS A 353 9.97 -11.44 -4.02
CA HIS A 353 9.17 -12.49 -3.39
C HIS A 353 7.93 -11.95 -2.67
N ASP A 354 7.98 -10.72 -2.13
CA ASP A 354 6.77 -10.05 -1.62
C ASP A 354 5.82 -9.72 -2.79
N ILE A 355 6.36 -9.36 -3.97
CA ILE A 355 5.58 -9.12 -5.18
C ILE A 355 4.77 -10.36 -5.57
N TYR A 356 5.39 -11.54 -5.56
CA TYR A 356 4.67 -12.79 -5.79
C TYR A 356 3.52 -12.95 -4.79
N SER A 357 3.77 -12.73 -3.49
CA SER A 357 2.73 -12.81 -2.45
C SER A 357 1.57 -11.84 -2.71
N ILE A 358 1.87 -10.63 -3.16
CA ILE A 358 0.86 -9.63 -3.57
C ILE A 358 0.04 -10.17 -4.74
N GLY A 359 0.67 -10.78 -5.75
CA GLY A 359 -0.04 -11.38 -6.88
C GLY A 359 -1.11 -12.39 -6.45
N VAL A 360 -0.78 -13.26 -5.49
CA VAL A 360 -1.73 -14.24 -4.93
C VAL A 360 -2.86 -13.54 -4.16
N CYS A 361 -2.54 -12.53 -3.33
CA CYS A 361 -3.56 -11.75 -2.63
C CYS A 361 -4.49 -10.98 -3.58
N LEU A 362 -3.93 -10.34 -4.62
CA LEU A 362 -4.70 -9.63 -5.64
C LEU A 362 -5.62 -10.59 -6.42
N LEU A 363 -5.16 -11.80 -6.71
CA LEU A 363 -5.99 -12.82 -7.32
C LEU A 363 -7.19 -13.17 -6.43
N GLU A 364 -6.98 -13.44 -5.14
CA GLU A 364 -8.09 -13.70 -4.20
C GLU A 364 -9.04 -12.51 -4.05
N ILE A 365 -8.51 -11.27 -4.03
CA ILE A 365 -9.31 -10.05 -3.99
C ILE A 365 -10.17 -9.93 -5.27
N GLY A 366 -9.58 -10.16 -6.43
CA GLY A 366 -10.28 -10.07 -7.71
C GLY A 366 -11.41 -11.09 -7.85
N LEU A 367 -11.12 -12.35 -7.50
CA LEU A 367 -12.10 -13.43 -7.45
C LEU A 367 -13.10 -13.29 -6.30
N TRP A 368 -12.74 -12.52 -5.27
CA TRP A 368 -13.45 -12.42 -3.99
C TRP A 368 -13.73 -13.80 -3.38
N SER A 369 -12.68 -14.61 -3.38
CA SER A 369 -12.69 -16.03 -3.02
C SER A 369 -11.47 -16.37 -2.19
N SER A 370 -11.67 -17.12 -1.12
CA SER A 370 -10.58 -17.64 -0.29
C SER A 370 -9.99 -18.90 -0.94
N PHE A 371 -8.67 -18.99 -1.05
CA PHE A 371 -7.96 -20.19 -1.46
C PHE A 371 -7.75 -21.20 -0.34
N VAL A 372 -7.77 -20.72 0.91
CA VAL A 372 -7.60 -21.54 2.12
C VAL A 372 -8.88 -21.50 2.93
N TYR A 373 -9.41 -22.67 3.27
CA TYR A 373 -10.54 -22.84 4.19
C TYR A 373 -10.06 -23.52 5.48
N TYR A 374 -10.75 -23.21 6.58
CA TYR A 374 -10.45 -23.75 7.91
C TYR A 374 -11.66 -24.56 8.33
N LEU A 375 -11.54 -25.88 8.26
CA LEU A 375 -12.55 -26.83 8.71
C LEU A 375 -12.00 -27.48 9.97
N ASP A 376 -12.64 -27.20 11.11
CA ASP A 376 -12.16 -27.58 12.43
C ASP A 376 -10.72 -27.08 12.68
N GLU A 377 -9.79 -28.01 12.93
CA GLU A 377 -8.37 -27.75 13.17
C GLU A 377 -7.50 -27.98 11.92
N GLN A 378 -8.10 -28.16 10.74
CA GLN A 378 -7.40 -28.44 9.49
C GLN A 378 -7.61 -27.33 8.45
N THR A 379 -6.55 -27.06 7.69
CA THR A 379 -6.59 -26.21 6.52
C THR A 379 -6.88 -27.07 5.29
N VAL A 380 -7.85 -26.66 4.46
CA VAL A 380 -8.18 -27.32 3.20
C VAL A 380 -8.14 -26.33 2.02
N PRO A 381 -7.68 -26.75 0.83
CA PRO A 381 -7.77 -25.92 -0.37
C PRO A 381 -9.21 -25.64 -0.77
N SER A 382 -9.45 -24.48 -1.36
CA SER A 382 -10.72 -24.16 -2.03
C SER A 382 -11.03 -25.15 -3.14
N ALA A 383 -12.31 -25.46 -3.34
CA ALA A 383 -12.75 -26.24 -4.50
C ALA A 383 -12.43 -25.54 -5.84
N GLU A 384 -12.33 -24.21 -5.83
CA GLU A 384 -11.94 -23.39 -6.99
C GLU A 384 -10.43 -23.38 -7.22
N LEU A 385 -9.64 -23.97 -6.31
CA LEU A 385 -8.19 -24.11 -6.43
C LEU A 385 -7.85 -25.62 -6.61
N PRO A 386 -7.78 -26.12 -7.86
CA PRO A 386 -7.64 -27.55 -8.15
C PRO A 386 -6.21 -28.09 -7.93
N ILE A 387 -5.70 -27.95 -6.71
CA ILE A 387 -4.33 -28.33 -6.32
C ILE A 387 -4.24 -29.66 -5.57
N THR A 388 -5.38 -30.27 -5.24
CA THR A 388 -5.47 -31.49 -4.42
C THR A 388 -4.64 -32.63 -5.00
N ASN A 389 -4.64 -32.77 -6.32
CA ASN A 389 -3.87 -33.80 -7.03
C ASN A 389 -2.36 -33.50 -7.03
N LEU A 390 -1.96 -32.22 -7.03
CA LEU A 390 -0.55 -31.80 -7.04
C LEU A 390 0.13 -31.98 -5.68
N SER A 391 -0.64 -31.90 -4.58
CA SER A 391 -0.15 -32.06 -3.21
C SER A 391 0.32 -33.49 -2.88
N THR A 392 0.01 -34.49 -3.72
CA THR A 392 0.42 -35.89 -3.53
C THR A 392 1.77 -36.24 -4.15
N ALA A 393 2.36 -35.33 -4.92
CA ALA A 393 3.61 -35.61 -5.63
C ALA A 393 4.82 -35.65 -4.70
N LYS A 394 5.72 -36.63 -4.90
CA LYS A 394 6.97 -36.77 -4.12
C LYS A 394 7.91 -35.55 -4.26
N ASN A 395 7.81 -34.83 -5.37
CA ASN A 395 8.68 -33.68 -5.67
C ASN A 395 7.96 -32.36 -5.35
N LYS A 396 8.27 -31.80 -4.17
CA LYS A 396 7.70 -30.54 -3.67
C LYS A 396 7.95 -29.35 -4.60
N ARG A 397 9.09 -29.29 -5.29
CA ARG A 397 9.39 -28.21 -6.23
C ARG A 397 8.48 -28.27 -7.45
N LYS A 398 8.28 -29.47 -8.01
CA LYS A 398 7.36 -29.67 -9.13
C LYS A 398 5.92 -29.31 -8.72
N THR A 399 5.51 -29.68 -7.50
CA THR A 399 4.23 -29.25 -6.93
C THR A 399 4.12 -27.73 -6.85
N ALA A 400 5.13 -27.06 -6.30
CA ALA A 400 5.13 -25.61 -6.15
C ALA A 400 5.01 -24.87 -7.50
N VAL A 401 5.76 -25.32 -8.52
CA VAL A 401 5.66 -24.77 -9.89
C VAL A 401 4.29 -25.06 -10.50
N GLY A 402 3.74 -26.26 -10.30
CA GLY A 402 2.40 -26.62 -10.76
C GLY A 402 1.30 -25.75 -10.11
N ILE A 403 1.39 -25.50 -8.81
CA ILE A 403 0.47 -24.59 -8.10
C ILE A 403 0.56 -23.18 -8.68
N LYS A 404 1.76 -22.66 -8.92
CA LYS A 404 1.94 -21.35 -9.58
C LYS A 404 1.25 -21.31 -10.95
N SER A 405 1.40 -22.36 -11.77
CA SER A 405 0.71 -22.46 -13.06
C SER A 405 -0.81 -22.37 -12.89
N VAL A 406 -1.38 -23.11 -11.93
CA VAL A 406 -2.82 -23.08 -11.64
C VAL A 406 -3.28 -21.67 -11.24
N LEU A 407 -2.48 -20.93 -10.46
CA LEU A 407 -2.82 -19.55 -10.09
C LEU A 407 -2.84 -18.61 -11.31
N ILE A 408 -1.89 -18.78 -12.23
CA ILE A 408 -1.85 -18.02 -13.49
C ILE A 408 -3.06 -18.37 -14.37
N ASP A 409 -3.36 -19.66 -14.52
CA ASP A 409 -4.52 -20.13 -15.29
C ASP A 409 -5.83 -19.56 -14.73
N LEU A 410 -5.99 -19.53 -13.40
CA LEU A 410 -7.14 -18.92 -12.73
C LEU A 410 -7.22 -17.41 -13.02
N ALA A 411 -6.09 -16.71 -12.97
CA ALA A 411 -6.04 -15.28 -13.28
C ALA A 411 -6.50 -15.03 -14.73
N GLU A 412 -5.93 -15.72 -15.71
CA GLU A 412 -6.24 -15.57 -17.13
C GLU A 412 -7.69 -15.89 -17.48
N SER A 413 -8.24 -16.96 -16.88
CA SER A 413 -9.56 -17.45 -17.23
C SER A 413 -10.71 -16.67 -16.57
N HIS A 414 -10.51 -16.12 -15.36
CA HIS A 414 -11.59 -15.54 -14.57
C HIS A 414 -11.49 -14.02 -14.40
N LEU A 415 -10.30 -13.47 -14.15
CA LEU A 415 -10.16 -12.05 -13.84
C LEU A 415 -10.58 -11.10 -14.97
N PRO A 416 -10.42 -11.40 -16.29
CA PRO A 416 -10.81 -10.46 -17.33
C PRO A 416 -12.29 -10.09 -17.28
N ARG A 417 -13.15 -11.04 -16.89
CA ARG A 417 -14.60 -10.83 -16.78
C ARG A 417 -15.01 -10.19 -15.46
N MET A 418 -14.19 -10.31 -14.42
CA MET A 418 -14.51 -9.84 -13.06
C MET A 418 -13.91 -8.47 -12.74
N MET A 419 -12.66 -8.24 -13.15
CA MET A 419 -11.86 -7.07 -12.80
C MET A 419 -11.31 -6.31 -14.03
N GLY A 420 -11.49 -6.86 -15.23
CA GLY A 420 -10.95 -6.30 -16.46
C GLY A 420 -9.51 -6.70 -16.75
N ARG A 421 -9.03 -6.34 -17.95
CA ARG A 421 -7.71 -6.76 -18.46
C ARG A 421 -6.55 -6.14 -17.69
N ILE A 422 -6.61 -4.84 -17.39
CA ILE A 422 -5.53 -4.14 -16.65
C ILE A 422 -5.23 -4.86 -15.33
N TYR A 423 -6.26 -5.15 -14.52
CA TYR A 423 -6.10 -5.87 -13.26
C TYR A 423 -5.54 -7.29 -13.48
N THR A 424 -6.05 -7.99 -14.49
CA THR A 424 -5.61 -9.35 -14.84
C THR A 424 -4.13 -9.38 -15.18
N ASP A 425 -3.71 -8.49 -16.07
CA ASP A 425 -2.32 -8.37 -16.51
C ASP A 425 -1.44 -8.04 -15.31
N THR A 426 -1.86 -7.11 -14.43
CA THR A 426 -1.11 -6.81 -13.21
C THR A 426 -0.93 -8.05 -12.32
N VAL A 427 -1.97 -8.85 -12.11
CA VAL A 427 -1.90 -10.07 -11.29
C VAL A 427 -0.94 -11.08 -11.91
N ILE A 428 -1.06 -11.37 -13.22
CA ILE A 428 -0.19 -12.32 -13.92
C ILE A 428 1.26 -11.87 -13.79
N ASN A 429 1.53 -10.58 -14.03
CA ASN A 429 2.85 -10.02 -13.89
C ASN A 429 3.39 -10.15 -12.46
N CYS A 430 2.57 -10.00 -11.42
CA CYS A 430 3.03 -10.26 -10.05
C CYS A 430 3.45 -11.74 -9.87
N LEU A 431 2.68 -12.67 -10.41
CA LEU A 431 2.94 -14.11 -10.31
C LEU A 431 4.18 -14.54 -11.12
N THR A 432 4.50 -13.83 -12.20
CA THR A 432 5.65 -14.11 -13.10
C THR A 432 6.85 -13.18 -12.90
N CYS A 433 6.85 -12.32 -11.86
CA CYS A 433 7.90 -11.31 -11.62
C CYS A 433 9.34 -11.85 -11.42
N LEU A 434 9.49 -13.16 -11.27
CA LEU A 434 10.75 -13.88 -11.06
C LEU A 434 11.04 -14.89 -12.19
N ASP A 435 10.21 -14.93 -13.24
CA ASP A 435 10.42 -15.77 -14.41
C ASP A 435 11.31 -15.05 -15.43
N SER A 436 12.14 -15.81 -16.13
CA SER A 436 13.05 -15.31 -17.19
C SER A 436 12.31 -14.67 -18.37
N ASP A 437 11.04 -15.04 -18.60
CA ASP A 437 10.28 -14.64 -19.80
C ASP A 437 9.22 -13.57 -19.49
N SER A 438 9.31 -12.86 -18.35
CA SER A 438 8.29 -11.91 -17.92
C SER A 438 8.09 -10.76 -18.93
N LEU A 439 6.88 -10.70 -19.51
CA LEU A 439 6.53 -9.81 -20.62
C LEU A 439 6.66 -8.32 -20.32
N LEU A 440 6.60 -7.91 -19.05
CA LEU A 440 6.62 -6.48 -18.72
C LEU A 440 8.01 -5.85 -18.84
N PHE A 441 9.11 -6.62 -18.84
CA PHE A 441 10.47 -6.07 -18.72
C PHE A 441 11.59 -7.01 -19.23
N GLN A 442 11.61 -7.29 -20.53
CA GLN A 442 12.68 -8.05 -21.21
C GLN A 442 14.06 -7.36 -21.21
N ASP A 443 14.17 -6.14 -20.71
CA ASP A 443 15.43 -5.39 -20.68
C ASP A 443 16.10 -5.55 -19.31
N GLU A 444 16.73 -6.71 -19.09
CA GLU A 444 17.45 -7.03 -17.83
C GLU A 444 18.49 -5.94 -17.47
N SER A 445 19.00 -5.22 -18.48
CA SER A 445 19.94 -4.09 -18.31
C SER A 445 19.38 -2.87 -17.57
N GLU A 446 18.05 -2.70 -17.49
CA GLU A 446 17.38 -1.65 -16.71
C GLU A 446 17.14 -2.04 -15.23
N PHE A 447 17.45 -3.29 -14.86
CA PHE A 447 17.08 -3.90 -13.58
C PHE A 447 18.24 -4.67 -12.91
N GLU A 448 19.48 -4.37 -13.26
CA GLU A 448 20.64 -4.83 -12.50
C GLU A 448 21.10 -3.71 -11.53
N ASP A 449 20.74 -3.85 -10.26
CA ASP A 449 21.51 -3.25 -9.18
C ASP A 449 22.19 -4.38 -8.39
N GLU A 450 23.40 -4.13 -7.86
CA GLU A 450 24.22 -5.17 -7.19
C GLU A 450 23.46 -5.92 -6.08
N ASP A 451 22.41 -5.31 -5.50
CA ASP A 451 21.66 -5.83 -4.35
C ASP A 451 20.20 -6.25 -4.66
N GLY A 452 19.64 -6.00 -5.85
CA GLY A 452 18.26 -6.35 -6.21
C GLY A 452 17.16 -5.51 -5.54
N ILE A 453 17.51 -4.42 -4.85
CA ILE A 453 16.62 -3.55 -4.08
C ILE A 453 15.81 -2.66 -5.01
N LEU A 454 16.49 -1.96 -5.92
CA LEU A 454 15.90 -0.98 -6.82
C LEU A 454 14.86 -1.64 -7.74
N VAL A 455 15.12 -2.89 -8.14
CA VAL A 455 14.21 -3.72 -8.94
C VAL A 455 12.89 -3.97 -8.23
N GLY A 456 12.95 -4.39 -6.96
CA GLY A 456 11.75 -4.71 -6.18
C GLY A 456 10.84 -3.50 -6.00
N VAL A 457 11.43 -2.34 -5.65
CA VAL A 457 10.64 -1.12 -5.46
C VAL A 457 10.02 -0.64 -6.79
N ARG A 458 10.80 -0.63 -7.89
CA ARG A 458 10.30 -0.27 -9.23
C ARG A 458 9.14 -1.17 -9.66
N TYR A 459 9.20 -2.45 -9.31
CA TYR A 459 8.16 -3.41 -9.64
C TYR A 459 6.83 -3.07 -8.96
N ILE A 460 6.84 -2.85 -7.64
CA ILE A 460 5.62 -2.50 -6.90
C ILE A 460 5.08 -1.12 -7.28
N GLU A 461 5.96 -0.18 -7.62
CA GLU A 461 5.57 1.14 -8.13
C GLU A 461 4.79 1.02 -9.45
N LYS A 462 5.25 0.18 -10.39
CA LYS A 462 4.51 -0.07 -11.64
C LYS A 462 3.18 -0.79 -11.40
N ILE A 463 3.14 -1.78 -10.50
CA ILE A 463 1.89 -2.45 -10.10
C ILE A 463 0.88 -1.41 -9.60
N LEU A 464 1.29 -0.55 -8.67
CA LEU A 464 0.43 0.50 -8.14
C LEU A 464 -0.09 1.41 -9.27
N PHE A 465 0.81 1.86 -10.15
CA PHE A 465 0.47 2.69 -11.28
C PHE A 465 -0.56 2.05 -12.23
N GLU A 466 -0.41 0.76 -12.56
CA GLU A 466 -1.36 0.07 -13.44
C GLU A 466 -2.73 -0.11 -12.77
N ILE A 467 -2.79 -0.51 -11.50
CA ILE A 467 -4.08 -0.71 -10.80
C ILE A 467 -4.82 0.62 -10.63
N GLU A 468 -4.11 1.72 -10.39
CA GLU A 468 -4.70 3.05 -10.24
C GLU A 468 -5.35 3.57 -11.55
N LYS A 469 -4.90 3.11 -12.74
CA LYS A 469 -5.56 3.45 -14.01
C LYS A 469 -6.97 2.87 -14.14
N ILE A 470 -7.34 1.89 -13.30
CA ILE A 470 -8.64 1.24 -13.38
C ILE A 470 -9.72 2.21 -12.91
N VAL A 471 -10.52 2.67 -13.85
CA VAL A 471 -11.74 3.45 -13.59
C VAL A 471 -12.91 2.49 -13.58
N VAL A 472 -13.61 2.39 -12.44
CA VAL A 472 -14.75 1.49 -12.20
C VAL A 472 -16.07 2.23 -12.27
#